data_AF-A0A067MQZ8-F1
#
_entry.id   AF-A0A067MQZ8-F1
#
_cell.length_a   1.000
_cell.length_b   1.000
_cell.length_c   1.000
_cell.angle_alpha   90.00
_cell.angle_beta   90.00
_cell.angle_gamma   90.00
#
_symmetry.space_group_name_H-M   'P 1'
#
loop_
_entity.id
_entity.type
_entity.pdbx_description
1 polymer ?
#
loop_
_entity_poly.entity_id
_entity_poly.type
_entity_poly.pdbx_seq_one_letter_code
_entity_poly.pdbx_strand_id
1 'polypeptide(L)'
;MARSFPALPGLYAFLFLYFEPFSAIAGALEILIWPGTARWHHSLVPSSAPAPAFLDARSTMGLWHLSGGYLFLGLIEALTLRVARDHLSDRPADQERIISAVLLSLAAYDVAFVTSTIVALPREILLNPSSWNFMTHANIWLSSVLILVRFAWHAGIGRTSFGGISGSAAKDKVTSGKKQK
;
A
#
# COMPACT_ATOMS: atom_id res chain seq x y z
N MET A 1 -7.80 15.61 -21.97
CA MET A 1 -7.89 16.31 -20.66
C MET A 1 -7.84 15.24 -19.57
N ALA A 2 -6.95 15.37 -18.59
CA ALA A 2 -6.99 14.49 -17.41
C ALA A 2 -8.32 14.73 -16.68
N ARG A 3 -9.13 13.69 -16.45
CA ARG A 3 -10.34 13.81 -15.64
C ARG A 3 -9.94 14.23 -14.22
N SER A 4 -10.71 15.14 -13.63
CA SER A 4 -10.49 15.55 -12.24
C SER A 4 -10.58 14.32 -11.33
N PHE A 5 -9.65 14.21 -10.37
CA PHE A 5 -9.71 13.21 -9.31
C PHE A 5 -9.81 13.91 -7.95
N PRO A 6 -10.97 14.47 -7.59
CA PRO A 6 -11.09 15.38 -6.45
C PRO A 6 -10.69 14.73 -5.13
N ALA A 7 -10.98 13.44 -4.94
CA ALA A 7 -10.69 12.72 -3.69
C ALA A 7 -9.23 12.27 -3.54
N LEU A 8 -8.44 12.24 -4.62
CA LEU A 8 -7.04 11.80 -4.61
C LEU A 8 -6.15 12.76 -5.42
N PRO A 9 -5.92 14.00 -4.92
CA PRO A 9 -5.21 15.01 -5.68
C PRO A 9 -3.69 14.88 -5.62
N GLY A 10 -3.01 15.42 -6.63
CA GLY A 10 -1.57 15.71 -6.61
C GLY A 10 -0.69 14.52 -6.25
N LEU A 11 0.07 14.66 -5.16
CA LEU A 11 1.02 13.64 -4.67
C LEU A 11 0.33 12.30 -4.38
N TYR A 12 -0.87 12.30 -3.80
CA TYR A 12 -1.61 11.08 -3.51
C TYR A 12 -1.98 10.32 -4.80
N ALA A 13 -2.35 11.06 -5.85
CA ALA A 13 -2.61 10.48 -7.17
C ALA A 13 -1.35 9.84 -7.75
N PHE A 14 -0.22 10.54 -7.69
CA PHE A 14 1.05 9.99 -8.16
C PHE A 14 1.42 8.68 -7.43
N LEU A 15 1.35 8.70 -6.09
CA LEU A 15 1.74 7.57 -5.26
C LEU A 15 0.82 6.35 -5.48
N PHE A 16 -0.48 6.50 -5.25
CA PHE A 16 -1.40 5.36 -5.19
C PHE A 16 -1.95 4.93 -6.55
N LEU A 17 -2.03 5.83 -7.53
CA LEU A 17 -2.56 5.46 -8.86
C LEU A 17 -1.48 4.90 -9.79
N TYR A 18 -0.22 5.27 -9.56
CA TYR A 18 0.90 4.96 -10.46
C TYR A 18 2.06 4.28 -9.74
N PHE A 19 2.70 4.94 -8.79
CA PHE A 19 3.96 4.46 -8.21
C PHE A 19 3.79 3.12 -7.48
N GLU A 20 2.81 3.02 -6.58
CA GLU A 20 2.57 1.83 -5.76
C GLU A 20 2.08 0.62 -6.57
N PRO A 21 1.08 0.76 -7.46
CA PRO A 21 0.71 -0.36 -8.33
C PRO A 21 1.84 -0.82 -9.23
N PHE A 22 2.62 0.13 -9.76
CA PHE A 22 3.77 -0.18 -10.61
C PHE A 22 4.85 -0.92 -9.83
N SER A 23 5.20 -0.46 -8.62
CA SER A 23 6.24 -1.08 -7.81
C SER A 23 5.84 -2.49 -7.35
N ALA A 24 4.57 -2.70 -6.99
CA ALA A 24 4.05 -4.02 -6.64
C ALA A 24 4.11 -5.00 -7.82
N ILE A 25 3.65 -4.57 -9.01
CA ILE A 25 3.72 -5.39 -10.23
C ILE A 25 5.17 -5.67 -10.63
N ALA A 26 6.04 -4.66 -10.57
CA ALA A 26 7.45 -4.82 -10.90
C ALA A 26 8.15 -5.82 -9.95
N GLY A 27 7.89 -5.72 -8.65
CA GLY A 27 8.41 -6.68 -7.66
C GLY A 27 7.89 -8.10 -7.90
N ALA A 28 6.61 -8.25 -8.24
CA ALA A 28 6.05 -9.56 -8.60
C ALA A 28 6.77 -10.18 -9.80
N LEU A 29 7.00 -9.40 -10.85
CA LEU A 29 7.72 -9.85 -12.06
C LEU A 29 9.18 -10.16 -11.76
N GLU A 30 9.85 -9.36 -10.92
CA GLU A 30 11.23 -9.61 -10.51
C GLU A 30 11.37 -10.98 -9.85
N ILE A 31 10.43 -11.37 -8.98
CA ILE A 31 10.46 -12.70 -8.35
C ILE A 31 10.33 -13.83 -9.39
N LEU A 32 9.50 -13.67 -10.43
CA LEU A 32 9.19 -14.74 -11.38
C LEU A 32 10.25 -14.95 -12.46
N ILE A 33 11.01 -13.91 -12.82
CA ILE A 33 11.99 -13.97 -13.90
C ILE A 33 13.29 -14.55 -13.37
N TRP A 34 13.72 -15.72 -13.85
CA TRP A 34 14.99 -16.34 -13.45
C TRP A 34 16.21 -15.42 -13.67
N PRO A 35 17.18 -15.32 -12.73
CA PRO A 35 17.28 -16.00 -11.41
C PRO A 35 16.65 -15.21 -10.25
N GLY A 36 15.64 -14.40 -10.54
CA GLY A 36 14.99 -13.46 -9.63
C GLY A 36 14.43 -14.08 -8.35
N THR A 37 13.83 -15.28 -8.40
CA THR A 37 13.37 -15.96 -7.17
C THR A 37 14.50 -16.17 -6.16
N ALA A 38 15.66 -16.67 -6.62
CA ALA A 38 16.81 -16.92 -5.75
C ALA A 38 17.48 -15.63 -5.28
N ARG A 39 17.57 -14.61 -6.15
CA ARG A 39 18.09 -13.28 -5.79
C ARG A 39 17.19 -12.56 -4.79
N TRP A 40 15.88 -12.64 -4.96
CA TRP A 40 14.90 -12.06 -4.05
C TRP A 40 14.97 -12.74 -2.68
N HIS A 41 14.99 -14.07 -2.65
CA HIS A 41 15.19 -14.84 -1.42
C HIS A 41 16.43 -14.38 -0.66
N HIS A 42 17.56 -14.27 -1.36
CA HIS A 42 18.82 -13.82 -0.78
C HIS A 42 18.74 -12.36 -0.28
N SER A 43 17.91 -11.53 -0.91
CA SER A 43 17.73 -10.13 -0.53
C SER A 43 16.79 -9.94 0.67
N LEU A 44 16.05 -10.97 1.12
CA LEU A 44 15.16 -10.87 2.28
C LEU A 44 15.92 -10.57 3.58
N VAL A 45 17.15 -11.09 3.71
CA VAL A 45 18.03 -10.82 4.85
C VAL A 45 19.40 -10.43 4.30
N PRO A 46 19.91 -9.21 4.62
CA PRO A 46 21.23 -8.78 4.20
C PRO A 46 22.32 -9.80 4.55
N SER A 47 23.12 -10.19 3.56
CA SER A 47 24.23 -11.13 3.73
C SER A 47 25.36 -10.80 2.76
N SER A 48 26.59 -11.08 3.19
CA SER A 48 27.78 -11.01 2.32
C SER A 48 28.05 -12.32 1.58
N ALA A 49 27.32 -13.38 1.89
CA ALA A 49 27.42 -14.66 1.18
C ALA A 49 26.90 -14.49 -0.27
N PRO A 50 27.39 -15.29 -1.23
CA PRO A 50 26.82 -15.29 -2.57
C PRO A 50 25.37 -15.79 -2.54
N ALA A 51 24.53 -15.24 -3.42
CA ALA A 51 23.16 -15.72 -3.60
C ALA A 51 23.18 -17.20 -4.06
N PRO A 52 22.30 -18.05 -3.52
CA PRO A 52 22.23 -19.45 -3.93
C PRO A 52 21.79 -19.55 -5.40
N ALA A 53 22.34 -20.51 -6.13
CA ALA A 53 21.91 -20.77 -7.51
C ALA A 53 20.50 -21.38 -7.55
N PHE A 54 20.14 -22.20 -6.56
CA PHE A 54 18.85 -22.88 -6.46
C PHE A 54 18.30 -22.77 -5.05
N LEU A 55 16.98 -22.72 -4.95
CA LEU A 55 16.25 -22.80 -3.69
C LEU A 55 15.59 -24.17 -3.57
N ASP A 56 15.25 -24.57 -2.35
CA ASP A 56 14.40 -25.73 -2.15
C ASP A 56 12.97 -25.46 -2.65
N ALA A 57 12.20 -26.54 -2.84
CA ALA A 57 10.84 -26.44 -3.37
C ALA A 57 9.91 -25.60 -2.50
N ARG A 58 10.12 -25.60 -1.17
CA ARG A 58 9.28 -24.85 -0.22
C ARG A 58 9.51 -23.35 -0.33
N SER A 59 10.77 -22.90 -0.36
CA SER A 59 11.09 -21.48 -0.51
C SER A 59 10.68 -20.96 -1.88
N THR A 60 10.86 -21.77 -2.93
CA THR A 60 10.41 -21.44 -4.29
C THR A 60 8.90 -21.22 -4.33
N MET A 61 8.12 -22.17 -3.81
CA MET A 61 6.67 -22.07 -3.76
C MET A 61 6.20 -20.87 -2.92
N GLY A 62 6.83 -20.63 -1.77
CA GLY A 62 6.52 -19.47 -0.91
C GLY A 62 6.72 -18.14 -1.62
N LEU A 63 7.81 -17.99 -2.37
CA LEU A 63 8.09 -16.77 -3.14
C LEU A 63 7.18 -16.62 -4.35
N TRP A 64 6.78 -17.70 -5.00
CA TRP A 64 5.78 -17.63 -6.08
C TRP A 64 4.40 -17.21 -5.57
N HIS A 65 4.00 -17.67 -4.38
CA HIS A 65 2.79 -17.17 -3.72
C HIS A 65 2.92 -15.69 -3.36
N LEU A 66 4.09 -15.26 -2.86
CA LEU A 66 4.37 -13.84 -2.59
C LEU A 66 4.23 -13.00 -3.87
N SER A 67 4.83 -13.45 -4.97
CA SER A 67 4.72 -12.79 -6.28
C SER A 67 3.25 -12.70 -6.75
N GLY A 68 2.49 -13.79 -6.65
CA GLY A 68 1.07 -13.78 -6.95
C GLY A 68 0.29 -12.77 -6.10
N GLY A 69 0.61 -12.67 -4.80
CA GLY A 69 0.05 -11.68 -3.89
C GLY A 69 0.37 -10.24 -4.30
N TYR A 70 1.62 -9.96 -4.68
CA TYR A 70 2.05 -8.62 -5.12
C TYR A 70 1.40 -8.22 -6.44
N LEU A 71 1.31 -9.15 -7.39
CA LEU A 71 0.64 -8.92 -8.67
C LEU A 71 -0.84 -8.63 -8.45
N PHE A 72 -1.50 -9.43 -7.59
CA PHE A 72 -2.89 -9.21 -7.22
C PHE A 72 -3.09 -7.84 -6.55
N LEU A 73 -2.23 -7.49 -5.60
CA LEU A 73 -2.27 -6.20 -4.89
C LEU A 73 -2.14 -5.02 -5.86
N GLY A 74 -1.10 -5.04 -6.71
CA GLY A 74 -0.88 -3.97 -7.69
C GLY A 74 -2.02 -3.86 -8.71
N LEU A 75 -2.59 -4.98 -9.15
CA LEU A 75 -3.74 -4.96 -10.06
C LEU A 75 -5.01 -4.46 -9.39
N ILE A 76 -5.35 -4.92 -8.18
CA ILE A 76 -6.59 -4.51 -7.51
C ILE A 76 -6.53 -3.03 -7.14
N GLU A 77 -5.38 -2.53 -6.69
CA GLU A 77 -5.17 -1.12 -6.42
C GLU A 77 -5.28 -0.30 -7.71
N ALA A 78 -4.54 -0.69 -8.76
CA ALA A 78 -4.55 -0.02 -10.06
C ALA A 78 -5.96 0.10 -10.65
N LEU A 79 -6.72 -1.00 -10.62
CA LEU A 79 -8.04 -1.07 -11.23
C LEU A 79 -9.08 -0.33 -10.38
N THR A 80 -9.11 -0.57 -9.07
CA THR A 80 -10.11 0.01 -8.17
C THR A 80 -10.01 1.54 -8.14
N LEU A 81 -8.79 2.08 -8.03
CA LEU A 81 -8.60 3.53 -7.99
C LEU A 81 -8.88 4.20 -9.34
N ARG A 82 -8.56 3.54 -10.47
CA ARG A 82 -8.94 4.04 -11.80
C ARG A 82 -10.44 4.01 -12.02
N VAL A 83 -11.12 2.95 -11.60
CA VAL A 83 -12.59 2.87 -11.65
C VAL A 83 -13.21 3.97 -10.81
N ALA A 84 -12.71 4.21 -9.59
CA ALA A 84 -13.17 5.30 -8.75
C ALA A 84 -12.94 6.68 -9.38
N ARG A 85 -11.80 6.90 -10.04
CA ARG A 85 -11.52 8.12 -10.80
C ARG A 85 -12.47 8.30 -11.99
N ASP A 86 -12.65 7.24 -12.78
CA ASP A 86 -13.26 7.33 -14.11
C ASP A 86 -14.78 7.22 -14.08
N HIS A 87 -15.36 6.57 -13.08
CA HIS A 87 -16.81 6.30 -12.99
C HIS A 87 -17.52 6.97 -11.80
N LEU A 88 -16.80 7.59 -10.88
CA LEU A 88 -17.38 8.29 -9.70
C LEU A 88 -16.98 9.76 -9.63
N SER A 89 -16.55 10.35 -10.74
CA SER A 89 -16.15 11.77 -10.78
C SER A 89 -17.29 12.73 -10.45
N ASP A 90 -18.54 12.32 -10.67
CA ASP A 90 -19.77 13.03 -10.34
C ASP A 90 -20.23 12.80 -8.89
N ARG A 91 -19.66 11.81 -8.20
CA ARG A 91 -20.02 11.39 -6.84
C ARG A 91 -18.80 11.37 -5.92
N PRO A 92 -18.24 12.56 -5.57
CA PRO A 92 -16.98 12.66 -4.84
C PRO A 92 -17.03 12.08 -3.42
N ALA A 93 -18.20 12.04 -2.78
CA ALA A 93 -18.38 11.40 -1.48
C ALA A 93 -18.25 9.85 -1.54
N ASP A 94 -18.78 9.22 -2.60
CA ASP A 94 -18.64 7.78 -2.82
C ASP A 94 -17.20 7.43 -3.23
N GLN A 95 -16.59 8.30 -4.02
CA GLN A 95 -15.17 8.20 -4.38
C GLN A 95 -14.27 8.22 -3.14
N GLU A 96 -14.49 9.16 -2.22
CA GLU A 96 -13.76 9.27 -0.96
C GLU A 96 -13.92 8.00 -0.10
N ARG A 97 -15.12 7.40 -0.05
CA ARG A 97 -15.36 6.15 0.71
C ARG A 97 -14.56 4.97 0.16
N ILE A 98 -14.57 4.78 -1.17
CA ILE A 98 -13.83 3.68 -1.80
C ILE A 98 -12.33 3.87 -1.60
N ILE A 99 -11.82 5.09 -1.83
CA ILE A 99 -10.40 5.38 -1.59
C ILE A 99 -10.04 5.14 -0.12
N SER A 100 -10.86 5.60 0.81
CA SER A 100 -10.62 5.37 2.24
C SER A 100 -10.55 3.89 2.56
N ALA A 101 -11.47 3.07 2.05
CA ALA A 101 -11.44 1.63 2.26
C ALA A 101 -10.18 0.98 1.68
N VAL A 102 -9.76 1.38 0.47
CA VAL A 102 -8.53 0.89 -0.17
C VAL A 102 -7.30 1.30 0.65
N LEU A 103 -7.14 2.59 0.95
CA LEU A 103 -5.97 3.11 1.65
C LEU A 103 -5.88 2.58 3.08
N LEU A 104 -7.00 2.38 3.78
CA LEU A 104 -7.00 1.78 5.10
C LEU A 104 -6.58 0.31 5.05
N SER A 105 -7.06 -0.44 4.06
CA SER A 105 -6.66 -1.84 3.85
C SER A 105 -5.17 -1.95 3.53
N LEU A 106 -4.65 -1.08 2.67
CA LEU A 106 -3.22 -1.00 2.34
C LEU A 106 -2.37 -0.60 3.56
N ALA A 107 -2.83 0.36 4.37
CA ALA A 107 -2.13 0.74 5.60
C ALA A 107 -2.06 -0.45 6.59
N ALA A 108 -3.13 -1.23 6.72
CA ALA A 108 -3.14 -2.42 7.57
C ALA A 108 -2.17 -3.49 7.05
N TYR A 109 -2.14 -3.71 5.73
CA TYR A 109 -1.18 -4.60 5.08
C TYR A 109 0.27 -4.16 5.37
N ASP A 110 0.58 -2.88 5.17
CA ASP A 110 1.93 -2.36 5.38
C ASP A 110 2.38 -2.47 6.84
N VAL A 111 1.49 -2.25 7.82
CA VAL A 111 1.81 -2.44 9.24
C VAL A 111 2.19 -3.89 9.52
N ALA A 112 1.40 -4.84 9.01
CA ALA A 112 1.71 -6.27 9.16
C ALA A 112 3.03 -6.63 8.47
N PHE A 113 3.29 -6.05 7.30
CA PHE A 113 4.48 -6.29 6.50
C PHE A 113 5.76 -5.75 7.16
N VAL A 114 5.74 -4.50 7.64
CA VAL A 114 6.84 -3.88 8.41
C VAL A 114 7.10 -4.67 9.69
N THR A 115 6.05 -5.02 10.42
CA THR A 115 6.16 -5.77 11.68
C THR A 115 6.77 -7.14 11.45
N SER A 116 6.33 -7.85 10.40
CA SER A 116 6.88 -9.17 10.03
C SER A 116 8.37 -9.06 9.68
N THR A 117 8.76 -7.99 8.96
CA THR A 117 10.17 -7.73 8.63
C THR A 117 10.99 -7.50 9.90
N ILE A 118 10.52 -6.64 10.81
CA ILE A 118 11.21 -6.34 12.07
C ILE A 118 11.37 -7.59 12.94
N VAL A 119 10.35 -8.45 13.01
CA VAL A 119 10.37 -9.68 13.80
C VAL A 119 11.28 -10.75 13.19
N ALA A 120 11.35 -10.83 11.85
CA ALA A 120 12.13 -11.84 11.15
C ALA A 120 13.62 -11.49 11.01
N LEU A 121 13.96 -10.19 11.01
CA LEU A 121 15.35 -9.75 10.85
C LEU A 121 16.20 -10.11 12.09
N PRO A 122 17.43 -10.64 11.90
CA PRO A 122 18.38 -10.78 12.99
C PRO A 122 18.65 -9.44 13.68
N ARG A 123 18.72 -9.46 15.01
CA ARG A 123 18.75 -8.22 15.84
C ARG A 123 19.96 -7.36 15.52
N GLU A 124 21.09 -7.97 15.24
CA GLU A 124 22.34 -7.33 14.84
C GLU A 124 22.24 -6.57 13.51
N ILE A 125 21.45 -7.08 12.56
CA ILE A 125 21.18 -6.40 11.29
C ILE A 125 20.13 -5.31 11.51
N LEU A 126 19.06 -5.61 12.24
CA LEU A 126 17.97 -4.66 12.51
C LEU A 126 18.48 -3.36 13.17
N LEU A 127 19.43 -3.47 14.10
CA LEU A 127 19.99 -2.32 14.82
C LEU A 127 21.09 -1.58 14.03
N ASN A 128 21.47 -2.07 12.86
CA ASN A 128 22.46 -1.43 11.98
C ASN A 128 21.86 -1.07 10.61
N PRO A 129 21.10 0.05 10.49
CA PRO A 129 20.50 0.46 9.24
C PRO A 129 21.50 0.68 8.09
N SER A 130 22.79 0.90 8.38
CA SER A 130 23.81 1.09 7.35
C SER A 130 24.19 -0.21 6.63
N SER A 131 23.91 -1.38 7.22
CA SER A 131 24.15 -2.68 6.60
C SER A 131 22.94 -3.22 5.83
N TRP A 132 21.85 -2.45 5.77
CA TRP A 132 20.63 -2.87 5.09
C TRP A 132 20.82 -2.84 3.57
N ASN A 133 20.27 -3.84 2.89
CA ASN A 133 20.15 -3.82 1.44
C ASN A 133 18.91 -3.00 1.02
N PHE A 134 18.77 -2.79 -0.29
CA PHE A 134 17.62 -2.05 -0.84
C PHE A 134 16.28 -2.64 -0.39
N MET A 135 16.14 -3.97 -0.39
CA MET A 135 14.92 -4.67 0.01
C MET A 135 14.52 -4.34 1.46
N THR A 136 15.48 -4.36 2.37
CA THR A 136 15.25 -4.07 3.79
C THR A 136 14.85 -2.61 3.98
N HIS A 137 15.51 -1.67 3.28
CA HIS A 137 15.10 -0.27 3.28
C HIS A 137 13.69 -0.08 2.71
N ALA A 138 13.33 -0.77 1.63
CA ALA A 138 12.00 -0.71 1.05
C ALA A 138 10.94 -1.24 2.04
N ASN A 139 11.17 -2.41 2.62
CA ASN A 139 10.22 -3.06 3.53
C ASN A 139 9.99 -2.26 4.82
N ILE A 140 10.99 -1.53 5.32
CA ILE A 140 10.87 -0.76 6.57
C ILE A 140 10.58 0.70 6.27
N TRP A 141 11.50 1.41 5.62
CA TRP A 141 11.39 2.87 5.44
C TRP A 141 10.34 3.26 4.43
N LEU A 142 10.35 2.66 3.23
CA LEU A 142 9.40 3.03 2.19
C LEU A 142 7.97 2.69 2.64
N SER A 143 7.74 1.49 3.18
CA SER A 143 6.43 1.11 3.74
C SER A 143 6.01 2.01 4.90
N SER A 144 6.92 2.38 5.82
CA SER A 144 6.59 3.33 6.91
C SER A 144 6.18 4.70 6.38
N VAL A 145 6.87 5.21 5.35
CA VAL A 145 6.48 6.48 4.70
C VAL A 145 5.11 6.35 4.05
N LEU A 146 4.82 5.25 3.35
CA LEU A 146 3.51 5.03 2.74
C LEU A 146 2.39 4.93 3.80
N ILE A 147 2.63 4.26 4.93
CA ILE A 147 1.70 4.24 6.07
C ILE A 147 1.39 5.68 6.53
N LEU A 148 2.43 6.50 6.74
CA LEU A 148 2.26 7.90 7.18
C LEU A 148 1.47 8.72 6.15
N VAL A 149 1.76 8.57 4.86
CA VAL A 149 1.04 9.25 3.78
C VAL A 149 -0.43 8.82 3.76
N ARG A 150 -0.74 7.53 3.97
CA ARG A 150 -2.12 7.05 4.04
C ARG A 150 -2.85 7.62 5.27
N PHE A 151 -2.21 7.70 6.42
CA PHE A 151 -2.81 8.36 7.58
C PHE A 151 -2.97 9.86 7.39
N ALA A 152 -2.03 10.54 6.74
CA ALA A 152 -2.14 11.94 6.37
C ALA A 152 -3.35 12.18 5.44
N TRP A 153 -3.59 11.28 4.49
CA TRP A 153 -4.78 11.33 3.63
C TRP A 153 -6.07 11.19 4.46
N HIS A 154 -6.12 10.25 5.41
CA HIS A 154 -7.29 10.08 6.29
C HIS A 154 -7.51 11.30 7.20
N ALA A 155 -6.43 11.94 7.66
CA ALA A 155 -6.48 13.19 8.42
C ALA A 155 -6.86 14.42 7.58
N GLY A 156 -7.04 14.26 6.26
CA GLY A 156 -7.44 15.35 5.35
C GLY A 156 -6.30 16.30 4.95
N ILE A 157 -5.04 15.93 5.19
CA ILE A 157 -3.88 16.77 4.85
C ILE A 157 -3.73 16.86 3.33
N GLY A 158 -3.70 18.07 2.77
CA GLY A 158 -3.44 18.28 1.34
C GLY A 158 -4.57 17.87 0.39
N ARG A 159 -5.82 17.71 0.89
CA ARG A 159 -7.00 17.42 0.06
C ARG A 159 -8.27 18.06 0.62
N THR A 160 -9.31 18.14 -0.20
CA THR A 160 -10.67 18.46 0.25
C THR A 160 -11.38 17.18 0.70
N SER A 161 -12.08 17.22 1.84
CA SER A 161 -12.99 16.15 2.25
C SER A 161 -14.40 16.45 1.76
N PHE A 162 -15.11 15.43 1.31
CA PHE A 162 -16.47 15.50 0.77
C PHE A 162 -17.49 14.85 1.71
N GLY A 163 -17.12 14.64 2.98
CA GLY A 163 -17.99 14.06 4.00
C GLY A 163 -18.20 12.55 3.85
N GLY A 164 -17.47 11.87 2.96
CA GLY A 164 -17.60 10.43 2.74
C GLY A 164 -17.23 9.58 3.97
N ILE A 165 -16.26 10.06 4.75
CA ILE A 165 -15.73 9.40 5.97
C ILE A 165 -16.54 9.78 7.22
N SER A 166 -17.05 11.01 7.29
CA SER A 166 -17.91 11.51 8.38
C SER A 166 -19.37 11.13 8.19
N GLY A 167 -19.64 9.83 8.07
CA GLY A 167 -20.98 9.28 8.01
C GLY A 167 -21.56 8.87 9.36
N SER A 168 -21.40 9.65 10.45
CA SER A 168 -22.13 9.33 11.71
C SER A 168 -22.37 10.47 12.72
N ALA A 169 -21.81 11.68 12.57
CA ALA A 169 -22.00 12.73 13.58
C ALA A 169 -23.09 13.77 13.24
N ALA A 170 -23.59 13.78 12.00
CA ALA A 170 -24.50 14.83 11.53
C ALA A 170 -25.99 14.44 11.49
N LYS A 171 -26.34 13.16 11.74
CA LYS A 171 -27.75 12.72 11.74
C LYS A 171 -28.49 12.95 13.07
N ASP A 172 -27.78 13.26 14.16
CA ASP A 172 -28.42 13.42 15.48
C ASP A 172 -28.89 14.84 15.80
N LYS A 173 -28.56 15.85 14.99
CA LYS A 173 -29.01 17.24 15.23
C LYS A 173 -30.28 17.65 14.47
N VAL A 174 -30.73 16.89 13.48
CA VAL A 174 -31.90 17.29 12.66
C VAL A 174 -33.22 16.73 13.21
N THR A 175 -33.19 15.66 14.00
CA THR A 175 -34.40 15.04 14.59
C THR A 175 -34.82 15.60 15.94
N SER A 176 -33.99 16.39 16.64
CA SER A 176 -34.32 16.95 17.96
C SER A 176 -34.98 18.35 17.92
N GLY A 177 -35.10 18.99 16.75
CA GLY A 177 -35.63 20.36 16.63
C GLY A 177 -37.11 20.47 16.28
N LYS A 178 -37.80 19.35 15.98
CA LYS A 178 -39.23 19.33 15.61
C LYS A 178 -40.06 18.62 16.67
N LYS A 179 -40.11 19.15 17.89
CA LYS A 179 -41.21 18.92 18.85
C LYS A 179 -41.08 19.86 20.03
N GLN A 180 -41.69 21.03 19.91
CA GLN A 180 -42.42 21.69 21.01
C GLN A 180 -43.29 22.77 20.36
N LYS A 181 -44.52 22.35 20.07
CA LYS A 181 -45.70 23.21 20.06
C LYS A 181 -46.21 23.27 21.49
#